data_AF-A0A534KA56-F1
#
_entry.id   AF-A0A534KA56-F1
#
_cell.length_a   1.000
_cell.length_b   1.000
_cell.length_c   1.000
_cell.angle_alpha   90.00
_cell.angle_beta   90.00
_cell.angle_gamma   90.00
#
_symmetry.space_group_name_H-M   'P 1'
#
loop_
_entity.id
_entity.type
_entity.pdbx_description
1 polymer ?
#
loop_
_entity_poly.entity_id
_entity_poly.type
_entity_poly.pdbx_seq_one_letter_code
_entity_poly.pdbx_strand_id
1 'polypeptide(L)'
;MFQKHVLLFAISLLVCAIISNVLITIYVTEPGQQSPSFQDGIVLSKRVQAAFDYLFAIAIGAFIVVATTPTISSRKDFAHYMTDEFPNSYVFYVFIMFITIVTILVSPVTVISTNPTVISFEPYFLFINGFAVATLILYGPYRFVTYLRKTKPGQEVRRDTFLIIFGISGFAVGELLFEILLPNNGIDLRAPGFIVEMALVGLIAFGVREKSFLQELIVPEAEANLLTKPTYELDRGYTYAVLERDAGQAFEIFKDSVTHGAQGLCITRRSPKSVMTEYGLEKTPVLWLSRVATEKNAVRPSPPEKVAMAVEHFIEVSENSIVLLDGFEYLVSHNDFGSVLALLHDLNESVAMREAILLVPFDPTAFGEREIALIRRELRLLGPMAEEFGPATKISP
;
A
#
# COMPACT_ATOMS: atom_id res chain seq x y z
N MET A 1 7.49 -5.94 3.72
CA MET A 1 7.98 -6.35 5.05
C MET A 1 8.25 -5.16 5.97
N PHE A 2 9.01 -4.14 5.56
CA PHE A 2 9.36 -3.00 6.41
C PHE A 2 8.16 -2.26 7.02
N GLN A 3 7.17 -1.87 6.19
CA GLN A 3 5.93 -1.24 6.64
C GLN A 3 5.23 -1.98 7.80
N LYS A 4 5.15 -3.32 7.72
CA LYS A 4 4.55 -4.14 8.78
C LYS A 4 5.33 -4.05 10.08
N HIS A 5 6.66 -3.98 10.03
CA HIS A 5 7.48 -3.81 11.22
C HIS A 5 7.28 -2.42 11.84
N VAL A 6 7.13 -1.38 11.01
CA VAL A 6 6.83 -0.01 11.50
C VAL A 6 5.47 0.01 12.21
N LEU A 7 4.44 -0.63 11.64
CA LEU A 7 3.14 -0.71 12.27
C LEU A 7 3.16 -1.54 13.56
N LEU A 8 3.83 -2.69 13.56
CA LEU A 8 3.98 -3.52 14.77
C LEU A 8 4.69 -2.76 15.88
N PHE A 9 5.69 -1.95 15.52
CA PHE A 9 6.37 -1.06 16.46
C PHE A 9 5.40 0.00 17.02
N ALA A 10 4.59 0.63 16.17
CA ALA A 10 3.54 1.55 16.64
C ALA A 10 2.58 0.86 17.63
N ILE A 11 2.05 -0.31 17.28
CA ILE A 11 1.17 -1.08 18.17
C ILE A 11 1.86 -1.41 19.49
N SER A 12 3.16 -1.75 19.48
CA SER A 12 3.91 -2.01 20.71
C SER A 12 4.01 -0.78 21.62
N LEU A 13 4.15 0.43 21.07
CA LEU A 13 4.16 1.67 21.84
C LEU A 13 2.81 1.93 22.49
N LEU A 14 1.71 1.69 21.76
CA LEU A 14 0.37 1.79 22.31
C LEU A 14 0.14 0.79 23.46
N VAL A 15 0.59 -0.46 23.30
CA VAL A 15 0.55 -1.45 24.38
C VAL A 15 1.38 -1.00 25.59
N CYS A 16 2.55 -0.40 25.37
CA CYS A 16 3.34 0.19 26.45
C CYS A 16 2.62 1.34 27.15
N ALA A 17 1.89 2.20 26.43
CA ALA A 17 1.06 3.27 27.02
C ALA A 17 0.03 2.69 27.98
N ILE A 18 -0.71 1.66 27.53
CA ILE A 18 -1.76 0.98 28.29
C ILE A 18 -1.18 0.30 29.52
N ILE A 19 -0.12 -0.50 29.36
CA ILE A 19 0.52 -1.20 30.47
C ILE A 19 1.05 -0.21 31.50
N SER A 20 1.70 0.87 31.06
CA SER A 20 2.23 1.90 31.96
C SER A 20 1.11 2.57 32.74
N ASN A 21 0.01 2.95 32.08
CA ASN A 21 -1.14 3.56 32.73
C ASN A 21 -1.77 2.62 33.78
N VAL A 22 -1.94 1.33 33.45
CA VAL A 22 -2.48 0.33 34.40
C VAL A 22 -1.54 0.13 35.59
N LEU A 23 -0.24 -0.06 35.36
CA LEU A 23 0.74 -0.30 36.43
C LEU A 23 0.87 0.90 37.36
N ILE A 24 0.95 2.12 36.82
CA ILE A 24 1.04 3.33 37.63
C ILE A 24 -0.26 3.53 38.42
N THR A 25 -1.43 3.30 37.80
CA THR A 25 -2.72 3.40 38.49
C THR A 25 -2.80 2.41 39.66
N ILE A 26 -2.41 1.14 39.46
CA ILE A 26 -2.37 0.14 40.54
C ILE A 26 -1.45 0.60 41.67
N TYR A 27 -0.22 1.02 41.33
CA TYR A 27 0.76 1.47 42.32
C TYR A 27 0.25 2.66 43.15
N VAL A 28 -0.40 3.62 42.50
CA VAL A 28 -0.90 4.84 43.14
C VAL A 28 -2.17 4.57 43.98
N THR A 29 -2.95 3.54 43.66
CA THR A 29 -4.19 3.19 44.36
C THR A 29 -4.02 2.14 45.47
N GLU A 30 -2.80 1.66 45.73
CA GLU A 30 -2.55 0.71 46.83
C GLU A 30 -2.92 1.30 48.21
N PRO A 31 -3.65 0.55 49.05
CA PRO A 31 -4.10 1.02 50.36
C PRO A 31 -2.89 1.23 51.30
N GLY A 32 -2.52 2.48 51.51
CA GLY A 32 -1.40 2.90 52.36
C GLY A 32 -0.73 4.21 51.95
N GLN A 33 -0.91 4.70 50.72
CA GLN A 33 -0.29 5.92 50.18
C GLN A 33 -1.19 7.19 50.21
N GLN A 34 -1.94 7.43 51.30
CA GLN A 34 -2.69 8.68 51.44
C GLN A 34 -1.78 9.83 51.90
N SER A 35 -1.17 10.53 50.93
CA SER A 35 -0.33 11.72 51.09
C SER A 35 -0.23 12.45 49.73
N PRO A 36 0.34 13.67 49.61
CA PRO A 36 0.57 14.38 48.33
C PRO A 36 1.15 13.53 47.18
N SER A 37 1.79 12.41 47.51
CA SER A 37 2.20 11.34 46.59
C SER A 37 1.10 10.79 45.66
N PHE A 38 -0.18 10.84 46.08
CA PHE A 38 -1.30 10.32 45.27
C PHE A 38 -1.61 11.21 44.06
N GLN A 39 -1.66 12.53 44.26
CA GLN A 39 -1.90 13.48 43.16
C GLN A 39 -0.72 13.50 42.19
N ASP A 40 0.50 13.47 42.71
CA ASP A 40 1.73 13.37 41.91
C ASP A 40 1.76 12.08 41.08
N GLY A 41 1.28 10.97 41.64
CA GLY A 41 1.15 9.69 40.94
C GLY A 41 0.16 9.72 39.78
N ILE A 42 -0.99 10.36 39.95
CA ILE A 42 -1.98 10.56 38.88
C ILE A 42 -1.37 11.40 37.74
N VAL A 43 -0.71 12.50 38.09
CA VAL A 43 -0.05 13.38 37.11
C VAL A 43 1.04 12.62 36.35
N LEU A 44 1.86 11.83 37.05
CA LEU A 44 2.88 11.00 36.44
C LEU A 44 2.28 9.99 35.46
N SER A 45 1.21 9.29 35.85
CA SER A 45 0.52 8.33 34.97
C SER A 45 0.09 8.99 33.66
N LYS A 46 -0.57 10.15 33.76
CA LYS A 46 -1.08 10.89 32.59
C LYS A 46 0.01 11.45 31.71
N ARG A 47 1.12 11.93 32.28
CA ARG A 47 2.29 12.36 31.50
C ARG A 47 2.95 11.21 30.74
N VAL A 48 3.11 10.06 31.40
CA VAL A 48 3.70 8.87 30.78
C VAL A 48 2.81 8.34 29.66
N GLN A 49 1.50 8.22 29.91
CA GLN A 49 0.50 7.83 28.90
C GLN A 49 0.59 8.76 27.68
N ALA A 50 0.42 10.07 27.87
CA ALA A 50 0.45 11.04 26.78
C ALA A 50 1.78 11.04 26.01
N ALA A 51 2.92 10.85 26.68
CA ALA A 51 4.21 10.74 26.01
C ALA A 51 4.28 9.50 25.09
N PHE A 52 3.77 8.35 25.53
CA PHE A 52 3.67 7.16 24.67
C PHE A 52 2.69 7.36 23.52
N ASP A 53 1.57 8.07 23.72
CA ASP A 53 0.60 8.34 22.65
C ASP A 53 1.22 9.21 21.54
N TYR A 54 2.06 10.17 21.92
CA TYR A 54 2.80 10.98 20.95
C TYR A 54 3.98 10.23 20.30
N LEU A 55 4.61 9.27 20.98
CA LEU A 55 5.56 8.35 20.34
C LEU A 55 4.86 7.41 19.36
N PHE A 56 3.67 6.92 19.72
CA PHE A 56 2.80 6.15 18.84
C PHE A 56 2.42 6.97 17.61
N ALA A 57 2.03 8.23 17.78
CA ALA A 57 1.76 9.17 16.70
C ALA A 57 2.95 9.30 15.73
N ILE A 58 4.18 9.48 16.24
CA ILE A 58 5.40 9.51 15.42
C ILE A 58 5.56 8.22 14.60
N ALA A 59 5.34 7.06 15.21
CA ALA A 59 5.43 5.76 14.54
C ALA A 59 4.33 5.56 13.48
N ILE A 60 3.09 5.98 13.77
CA ILE A 60 1.98 5.99 12.80
C ILE A 60 2.28 6.95 11.65
N GLY A 61 2.86 8.12 11.92
CA GLY A 61 3.32 9.04 10.88
C GLY A 61 4.35 8.39 9.95
N ALA A 62 5.32 7.64 10.49
CA ALA A 62 6.27 6.88 9.68
C ALA A 62 5.57 5.81 8.84
N PHE A 63 4.63 5.07 9.45
CA PHE A 63 3.84 4.08 8.74
C PHE A 63 3.07 4.70 7.57
N ILE A 64 2.42 5.87 7.76
CA ILE A 64 1.71 6.59 6.69
C ILE A 64 2.67 6.93 5.55
N VAL A 65 3.87 7.44 5.85
CA VAL A 65 4.87 7.76 4.82
C VAL A 65 5.24 6.52 4.02
N VAL A 66 5.61 5.44 4.71
CA VAL A 66 6.02 4.17 4.08
C VAL A 66 4.87 3.58 3.24
N ALA A 67 3.62 3.71 3.70
CA ALA A 67 2.44 3.21 3.00
C ALA A 67 2.02 4.09 1.81
N THR A 68 2.35 5.37 1.80
CA THR A 68 1.93 6.33 0.75
C THR A 68 3.06 6.70 -0.20
N THR A 69 4.23 6.08 -0.07
CA THR A 69 5.42 6.37 -0.87
C THR A 69 6.03 5.07 -1.39
N PRO A 70 5.73 4.69 -2.65
CA PRO A 70 6.11 3.40 -3.22
C PRO A 70 7.61 3.11 -3.19
N THR A 71 8.44 4.15 -3.36
CA THR A 71 9.91 4.07 -3.38
C THR A 71 10.51 3.58 -2.06
N ILE A 72 9.76 3.68 -0.95
CA ILE A 72 10.23 3.25 0.36
C ILE A 72 9.86 1.79 0.58
N SER A 73 10.83 0.89 0.47
CA SER A 73 10.66 -0.55 0.67
C SER A 73 11.45 -1.09 1.85
N SER A 74 12.51 -0.38 2.24
CA SER A 74 13.48 -0.77 3.26
C SER A 74 13.76 0.36 4.27
N ARG A 75 14.43 0.01 5.38
CA ARG A 75 14.93 0.99 6.35
C ARG A 75 15.91 1.99 5.73
N LYS A 76 16.71 1.55 4.75
CA LYS A 76 17.69 2.39 4.07
C LYS A 76 16.99 3.42 3.19
N ASP A 77 15.98 2.99 2.42
CA ASP A 77 15.18 3.86 1.56
C ASP A 77 14.47 4.94 2.39
N PHE A 78 13.95 4.57 3.57
CA PHE A 78 13.35 5.52 4.49
C PHE A 78 14.36 6.54 5.01
N ALA A 79 15.59 6.11 5.35
CA ALA A 79 16.64 7.04 5.77
C ALA A 79 17.03 8.01 4.64
N HIS A 80 17.16 7.51 3.41
CA HIS A 80 17.40 8.35 2.23
C HIS A 80 16.28 9.35 1.99
N TYR A 81 15.02 8.92 2.05
CA TYR A 81 13.87 9.83 1.95
C TYR A 81 13.93 10.96 3.00
N MET A 82 14.40 10.67 4.21
CA MET A 82 14.52 11.67 5.27
C MET A 82 15.63 12.71 5.01
N THR A 83 16.68 12.35 4.28
CA THR A 83 17.79 13.26 3.95
C THR A 83 17.60 13.97 2.62
N ASP A 84 17.16 13.25 1.60
CA ASP A 84 17.18 13.68 0.21
C ASP A 84 15.98 14.59 -0.11
N GLU A 85 14.83 14.37 0.53
CA GLU A 85 13.64 15.21 0.41
C GLU A 85 13.49 16.23 1.56
N PHE A 86 14.58 16.60 2.23
CA PHE A 86 14.50 17.51 3.37
C PHE A 86 14.25 18.98 2.95
N PRO A 87 13.32 19.72 3.60
CA PRO A 87 12.39 19.27 4.62
C PRO A 87 11.13 18.61 4.02
N ASN A 88 10.80 17.40 4.48
CA ASN A 88 9.58 16.71 4.07
C ASN A 88 8.44 16.85 5.10
N SER A 89 7.22 16.52 4.68
CA SER A 89 6.02 16.65 5.53
C SER A 89 6.08 15.84 6.82
N TYR A 90 6.83 14.74 6.84
CA TYR A 90 6.98 13.89 8.02
C TYR A 90 7.98 14.48 9.03
N VAL A 91 9.07 15.08 8.58
CA VAL A 91 10.00 15.80 9.45
C VAL A 91 9.28 16.90 10.21
N PHE A 92 8.46 17.71 9.51
CA PHE A 92 7.66 18.75 10.14
C PHE A 92 6.65 18.18 11.15
N TYR A 93 5.99 17.07 10.79
CA TYR A 93 5.09 16.34 11.68
C TYR A 93 5.80 15.88 12.96
N VAL A 94 6.96 15.25 12.86
CA VAL A 94 7.76 14.77 14.00
C VAL A 94 8.21 15.93 14.88
N PHE A 95 8.60 17.06 14.29
CA PHE A 95 8.98 18.26 15.03
C PHE A 95 7.84 18.76 15.93
N ILE A 96 6.60 18.79 15.43
CA ILE A 96 5.42 19.15 16.23
C ILE A 96 5.21 18.15 17.38
N MET A 97 5.24 16.84 17.10
CA MET A 97 5.07 15.81 18.13
C MET A 97 6.13 15.92 19.23
N PHE A 98 7.39 16.18 18.86
CA PHE A 98 8.49 16.35 19.80
C PHE A 98 8.29 17.57 20.71
N ILE A 99 7.91 18.72 20.14
CA ILE A 99 7.57 19.92 20.93
C ILE A 99 6.44 19.61 21.93
N THR A 100 5.42 18.87 21.50
CA THR A 100 4.31 18.52 22.37
C THR A 100 4.73 17.60 23.51
N ILE A 101 5.58 16.59 23.26
CA ILE A 101 6.15 15.73 24.31
C ILE A 101 6.91 16.57 25.34
N VAL A 102 7.80 17.48 24.89
CA VAL A 102 8.53 18.38 25.79
C VAL A 102 7.57 19.24 26.60
N THR A 103 6.51 19.76 25.97
CA THR A 103 5.48 20.56 26.63
C THR A 103 4.74 19.77 27.71
N ILE A 104 4.39 18.50 27.45
CA ILE A 104 3.75 17.61 28.43
C ILE A 104 4.63 17.38 29.66
N LEU A 105 5.94 17.20 29.45
CA LEU A 105 6.87 16.91 30.53
C LEU A 105 7.14 18.13 31.42
N VAL A 106 7.15 19.33 30.85
CA VAL A 106 7.55 20.56 31.55
C VAL A 106 6.37 21.40 32.04
N SER A 107 5.19 21.30 31.41
CA SER A 107 4.04 22.14 31.76
C SER A 107 3.60 21.90 33.21
N PRO A 108 3.39 22.96 34.01
CA PRO A 108 2.72 22.83 35.29
C PRO A 108 1.28 22.36 35.06
N VAL A 109 0.79 21.56 35.99
CA VAL A 109 -0.58 21.04 35.99
C VAL A 109 -1.11 21.07 37.41
N THR A 110 -2.40 21.35 37.56
CA THR A 110 -3.06 21.37 38.88
C THR A 110 -4.23 20.39 38.88
N VAL A 111 -4.28 19.51 39.87
CA VAL A 111 -5.37 18.55 40.04
C VAL A 111 -6.50 19.23 40.79
N ILE A 112 -7.64 19.44 40.13
CA ILE A 112 -8.83 20.11 40.70
C ILE A 112 -9.65 19.11 41.52
N SER A 113 -9.82 17.89 41.01
CA SER A 113 -10.57 16.82 41.66
C SER A 113 -9.93 15.48 41.33
N THR A 114 -10.02 14.50 42.22
CA THR A 114 -9.58 13.12 41.99
C THR A 114 -10.75 12.16 41.77
N ASN A 115 -12.00 12.60 41.96
CA ASN A 115 -13.19 11.78 41.74
C ASN A 115 -14.39 12.64 41.27
N PRO A 116 -14.66 12.75 39.96
CA PRO A 116 -13.84 12.28 38.84
C PRO A 116 -12.51 13.05 38.75
N THR A 117 -11.49 12.45 38.10
CA THR A 117 -10.17 13.11 37.99
C THR A 117 -10.21 14.25 36.97
N VAL A 118 -10.09 15.49 37.45
CA VAL A 118 -10.08 16.73 36.66
C VAL A 118 -8.75 17.44 36.85
N ILE A 119 -8.07 17.72 35.73
CA ILE A 119 -6.76 18.38 35.69
C ILE A 119 -6.90 19.69 34.93
N SER A 120 -6.44 20.79 35.52
CA SER A 120 -6.33 22.08 34.85
C SER A 120 -5.02 22.15 34.08
N PHE A 121 -5.09 22.71 32.88
CA PHE A 121 -3.95 22.90 31.99
C PHE A 121 -3.79 24.37 31.61
N GLU A 122 -2.54 24.80 31.46
CA GLU A 122 -2.23 26.15 30.99
C GLU A 122 -2.68 26.37 29.54
N PRO A 123 -3.07 27.60 29.14
CA PRO A 123 -3.55 27.87 27.77
C PRO A 123 -2.56 27.50 26.68
N TYR A 124 -1.26 27.70 26.90
CA TYR A 124 -0.23 27.35 25.92
C TYR A 124 -0.11 25.83 25.74
N PHE A 125 -0.29 25.05 26.80
CA PHE A 125 -0.30 23.59 26.73
C PHE A 125 -1.47 23.13 25.85
N LEU A 126 -2.66 23.67 26.10
CA LEU A 126 -3.86 23.35 25.33
C LEU A 126 -3.70 23.73 23.85
N PHE A 127 -3.07 24.88 23.57
CA PHE A 127 -2.78 25.31 22.20
C PHE A 127 -1.81 24.35 21.48
N ILE A 128 -0.66 24.04 22.09
CA ILE A 128 0.35 23.14 21.50
C ILE A 128 -0.23 21.75 21.29
N ASN A 129 -0.91 21.20 22.30
CA ASN A 129 -1.56 19.91 22.23
C ASN A 129 -2.65 19.88 21.14
N GLY A 130 -3.52 20.90 21.10
CA GLY A 130 -4.55 21.03 20.08
C GLY A 130 -3.99 21.12 18.66
N PHE A 131 -2.89 21.85 18.48
CA PHE A 131 -2.20 21.95 17.19
C PHE A 131 -1.60 20.61 16.75
N ALA A 132 -1.01 19.86 17.68
CA ALA A 132 -0.47 18.53 17.40
C ALA A 132 -1.58 17.53 17.03
N VAL A 133 -2.68 17.50 17.79
CA VAL A 133 -3.86 16.68 17.47
C VAL A 133 -4.44 17.05 16.11
N ALA A 134 -4.60 18.35 15.81
CA ALA A 134 -5.08 18.81 14.51
C ALA A 134 -4.16 18.34 13.37
N THR A 135 -2.84 18.39 13.57
CA THR A 135 -1.87 17.88 12.61
C THR A 135 -2.05 16.38 12.40
N LEU A 136 -2.29 15.60 13.45
CA LEU A 136 -2.51 14.15 13.36
C LEU A 136 -3.80 13.81 12.61
N ILE A 137 -4.88 14.53 12.91
CA ILE A 137 -6.17 14.41 12.23
C ILE A 137 -6.04 14.72 10.74
N LEU A 138 -5.21 15.69 10.35
CA LEU A 138 -5.10 16.14 8.96
C LEU A 138 -4.03 15.39 8.15
N TYR A 139 -2.93 14.99 8.77
CA TYR A 139 -1.77 14.41 8.09
C TYR A 139 -2.07 13.08 7.40
N GLY A 140 -2.74 12.17 8.12
CA GLY A 140 -3.17 10.86 7.59
C GLY A 140 -4.08 11.01 6.36
N PRO A 141 -5.24 11.69 6.47
CA PRO A 141 -6.11 11.94 5.32
C PRO A 141 -5.39 12.65 4.18
N TYR A 142 -4.58 13.68 4.45
CA TYR A 142 -3.86 14.40 3.40
C TYR A 142 -2.98 13.47 2.56
N ARG A 143 -2.12 12.67 3.22
CA ARG A 143 -1.20 11.75 2.53
C ARG A 143 -1.95 10.65 1.79
N PHE A 144 -2.91 9.99 2.44
CA PHE A 144 -3.66 8.91 1.83
C PHE A 144 -4.58 9.37 0.70
N VAL A 145 -5.30 10.48 0.83
CA VAL A 145 -6.14 11.02 -0.25
C VAL A 145 -5.29 11.46 -1.44
N THR A 146 -4.14 12.07 -1.18
CA THR A 146 -3.18 12.43 -2.26
C THR A 146 -2.67 11.18 -2.97
N TYR A 147 -2.34 10.14 -2.21
CA TYR A 147 -1.95 8.84 -2.75
C TYR A 147 -3.07 8.22 -3.62
N LEU A 148 -4.29 8.11 -3.09
CA LEU A 148 -5.45 7.57 -3.81
C LEU A 148 -5.75 8.32 -5.11
N ARG A 149 -5.57 9.65 -5.13
CA ARG A 149 -5.77 10.46 -6.34
C ARG A 149 -4.71 10.19 -7.42
N LYS A 150 -3.47 9.92 -7.00
CA LYS A 150 -2.34 9.66 -7.91
C LYS A 150 -2.38 8.26 -8.48
N THR A 151 -2.63 7.25 -7.64
CA THR A 151 -2.57 5.84 -8.06
C THR A 151 -3.89 5.28 -8.54
N LYS A 152 -5.03 5.95 -8.24
CA LYS A 152 -6.39 5.50 -8.57
C LYS A 152 -6.60 4.00 -8.30
N PRO A 153 -6.29 3.50 -7.08
CA PRO A 153 -6.24 2.07 -6.83
C PRO A 153 -7.66 1.46 -6.81
N GLY A 154 -7.74 0.13 -6.86
CA GLY A 154 -9.00 -0.62 -6.92
C GLY A 154 -9.91 -0.37 -5.70
N GLN A 155 -11.17 -0.78 -5.81
CA GLN A 155 -12.19 -0.50 -4.79
C GLN A 155 -11.82 -1.05 -3.40
N GLU A 156 -11.16 -2.20 -3.32
CA GLU A 156 -10.71 -2.82 -2.07
C GLU A 156 -9.64 -1.97 -1.36
N VAL A 157 -8.57 -1.59 -2.07
CA VAL A 157 -7.51 -0.71 -1.53
C VAL A 157 -8.08 0.62 -1.06
N ARG A 158 -9.01 1.18 -1.85
CA ARG A 158 -9.66 2.45 -1.51
C ARG A 158 -10.46 2.33 -0.22
N ARG A 159 -11.28 1.28 -0.07
CA ARG A 159 -12.03 0.97 1.16
C ARG A 159 -11.08 0.86 2.35
N ASP A 160 -10.03 0.05 2.24
CA ASP A 160 -9.08 -0.22 3.32
C ASP A 160 -8.34 1.06 3.73
N THR A 161 -7.96 1.88 2.76
CA THR A 161 -7.34 3.19 3.01
C THR A 161 -8.27 4.10 3.80
N PHE A 162 -9.57 4.13 3.48
CA PHE A 162 -10.53 4.92 4.26
C PHE A 162 -10.75 4.36 5.67
N LEU A 163 -10.69 3.04 5.87
CA LEU A 163 -10.73 2.45 7.21
C LEU A 163 -9.51 2.88 8.06
N ILE A 164 -8.32 2.92 7.45
CA ILE A 164 -7.10 3.40 8.11
C ILE A 164 -7.23 4.90 8.45
N ILE A 165 -7.68 5.73 7.49
CA ILE A 165 -7.89 7.17 7.73
C ILE A 165 -8.87 7.39 8.88
N PHE A 166 -10.00 6.66 8.88
CA PHE A 166 -11.02 6.76 9.91
C PHE A 166 -10.47 6.31 11.27
N GLY A 167 -9.73 5.21 11.32
CA GLY A 167 -9.08 4.72 12.53
C GLY A 167 -8.08 5.74 13.12
N ILE A 168 -7.17 6.28 12.31
CA ILE A 168 -6.15 7.24 12.77
C ILE A 168 -6.78 8.55 13.24
N SER A 169 -7.67 9.12 12.42
CA SER A 169 -8.31 10.40 12.74
C SER A 169 -9.27 10.26 13.92
N GLY A 170 -10.01 9.15 13.96
CA GLY A 170 -10.92 8.82 15.06
C GLY A 170 -10.19 8.64 16.37
N PHE A 171 -9.03 7.97 16.37
CA PHE A 171 -8.21 7.77 17.57
C PHE A 171 -7.75 9.12 18.14
N ALA A 172 -7.25 10.00 17.28
CA ALA A 172 -6.83 11.36 17.66
C ALA A 172 -7.96 12.20 18.29
N VAL A 173 -9.15 12.11 17.70
CA VAL A 173 -10.35 12.80 18.20
C VAL A 173 -10.81 12.18 19.51
N GLY A 174 -10.75 10.85 19.63
CA GLY A 174 -11.06 10.10 20.85
C GLY A 174 -10.21 10.54 22.02
N GLU A 175 -8.89 10.53 21.85
CA GLU A 175 -7.92 10.97 22.86
C GLU A 175 -8.22 12.40 23.35
N LEU A 176 -8.40 13.35 22.41
CA LEU A 176 -8.74 14.72 22.78
C LEU A 176 -10.08 14.81 23.53
N LEU A 177 -11.09 14.06 23.07
CA LEU A 177 -12.45 14.11 23.60
C LEU A 177 -12.55 13.46 24.99
N PHE A 178 -12.10 12.21 25.12
CA PHE A 178 -12.28 11.40 26.32
C PHE A 178 -11.25 11.68 27.40
N GLU A 179 -10.01 12.06 27.06
CA GLU A 179 -8.98 12.30 28.07
C GLU A 179 -8.92 13.76 28.55
N ILE A 180 -9.28 14.72 27.69
CA ILE A 180 -9.13 16.16 27.97
C ILE A 180 -10.49 16.87 28.01
N LEU A 181 -11.24 16.88 26.92
CA LEU A 181 -12.44 17.75 26.81
C LEU A 181 -13.56 17.34 27.77
N LEU A 182 -13.96 16.07 27.80
CA LEU A 182 -15.05 15.61 28.67
C LEU A 182 -14.70 15.71 30.17
N PRO A 183 -13.51 15.27 30.62
CA PRO A 183 -13.14 15.40 32.03
C PRO A 183 -13.03 16.86 32.50
N ASN A 184 -12.58 17.77 31.64
CA ASN A 184 -12.54 19.21 31.97
C ASN A 184 -13.95 19.81 32.16
N ASN A 185 -14.99 19.16 31.62
CA ASN A 185 -16.40 19.51 31.85
C ASN A 185 -17.04 18.64 32.95
N GLY A 186 -16.26 17.86 33.71
CA GLY A 186 -16.73 17.02 34.81
C GLY A 186 -17.38 15.70 34.37
N ILE A 187 -17.28 15.31 33.10
CA ILE A 187 -17.83 14.07 32.56
C ILE A 187 -16.71 13.04 32.40
N ASP A 188 -16.76 11.95 33.17
CA ASP A 188 -15.76 10.87 33.05
C ASP A 188 -16.30 9.71 32.19
N LEU A 189 -15.84 9.67 30.95
CA LEU A 189 -16.13 8.62 29.97
C LEU A 189 -14.85 7.97 29.42
N ARG A 190 -13.74 8.02 30.18
CA ARG A 190 -12.45 7.46 29.74
C ARG A 190 -12.52 5.96 29.47
N ALA A 191 -13.20 5.20 30.33
CA ALA A 191 -13.36 3.75 30.17
C ALA A 191 -14.12 3.34 28.88
N PRO A 192 -15.31 3.89 28.57
CA PRO A 192 -15.96 3.61 27.29
C PRO A 192 -15.20 4.23 26.10
N GLY A 193 -14.55 5.38 26.28
CA GLY A 193 -13.67 5.98 25.26
C GLY A 193 -12.55 5.05 24.84
N PHE A 194 -11.87 4.43 25.80
CA PHE A 194 -10.81 3.45 25.56
C PHE A 194 -11.29 2.26 24.72
N ILE A 195 -12.51 1.77 24.93
CA ILE A 195 -13.08 0.67 24.12
C ILE A 195 -13.25 1.11 22.66
N VAL A 196 -13.72 2.35 22.44
CA VAL A 196 -13.86 2.92 21.08
C VAL A 196 -12.49 3.08 20.42
N GLU A 197 -11.48 3.57 21.14
CA GLU A 197 -10.11 3.70 20.65
C GLU A 197 -9.49 2.36 20.26
N MET A 198 -9.66 1.32 21.09
CA MET A 198 -9.20 -0.03 20.74
C MET A 198 -9.90 -0.59 19.49
N ALA A 199 -11.19 -0.32 19.31
CA ALA A 199 -11.90 -0.68 18.09
C ALA A 199 -11.34 0.05 16.86
N LEU A 200 -11.01 1.33 16.98
CA LEU A 200 -10.40 2.13 15.91
C LEU A 200 -8.99 1.63 15.54
N VAL A 201 -8.18 1.26 16.52
CA VAL A 201 -6.87 0.60 16.28
C VAL A 201 -7.07 -0.74 15.58
N GLY A 202 -8.11 -1.49 15.95
CA GLY A 202 -8.53 -2.71 15.25
C GLY A 202 -8.88 -2.46 13.77
N LEU A 203 -9.53 -1.35 13.44
CA LEU A 203 -9.81 -0.96 12.05
C LEU A 203 -8.53 -0.65 11.27
N ILE A 204 -7.55 0.03 11.87
CA ILE A 204 -6.24 0.27 11.25
C ILE A 204 -5.57 -1.07 10.96
N ALA A 205 -5.53 -1.98 11.95
CA ALA A 205 -4.93 -3.29 11.79
C ALA A 205 -5.64 -4.13 10.71
N PHE A 206 -6.98 -4.03 10.63
CA PHE A 206 -7.78 -4.68 9.61
C PHE A 206 -7.47 -4.14 8.21
N GLY A 207 -7.44 -2.82 8.02
CA GLY A 207 -7.10 -2.21 6.73
C GLY A 207 -5.67 -2.51 6.26
N VAL A 208 -4.76 -2.83 7.18
CA VAL A 208 -3.37 -3.23 6.85
C VAL A 208 -3.23 -4.75 6.62
N ARG A 209 -4.24 -5.54 6.98
CA ARG A 209 -4.18 -7.01 6.92
C ARG A 209 -4.18 -7.54 5.49
N GLU A 210 -4.83 -6.84 4.56
CA GLU A 210 -5.07 -7.36 3.21
C GLU A 210 -3.88 -7.22 2.27
N LYS A 211 -3.74 -8.23 1.39
CA LYS A 211 -2.69 -8.36 0.37
C LYS A 211 -2.91 -7.40 -0.82
N SER A 212 -3.44 -6.20 -0.54
CA SER A 212 -3.61 -5.08 -1.46
C SER A 212 -2.29 -4.52 -2.02
N PHE A 213 -1.18 -5.02 -1.49
CA PHE A 213 0.19 -4.64 -1.85
C PHE A 213 0.62 -5.03 -3.28
N LEU A 214 -0.13 -5.89 -3.98
CA LEU A 214 0.13 -6.16 -5.40
C LEU A 214 -0.32 -5.02 -6.31
N GLN A 215 -1.22 -4.14 -5.84
CA GLN A 215 -1.72 -3.00 -6.62
C GLN A 215 -0.84 -1.74 -6.45
N GLU A 216 -0.05 -1.65 -5.37
CA GLU A 216 0.87 -0.53 -5.08
C GLU A 216 2.06 -0.40 -6.07
N LEU A 217 2.29 -1.42 -6.89
CA LEU A 217 3.47 -1.53 -7.76
C LEU A 217 3.18 -1.36 -9.23
N ILE A 218 1.90 -1.22 -9.57
CA ILE A 218 1.44 -1.09 -10.94
C ILE A 218 1.00 0.37 -11.11
N VAL A 219 1.95 1.30 -11.01
CA VAL A 219 1.69 2.69 -11.41
C VAL A 219 1.87 2.74 -12.92
N PRO A 220 0.81 2.99 -13.69
CA PRO A 220 0.94 3.02 -15.13
C PRO A 220 1.68 4.29 -15.54
N GLU A 221 2.89 4.11 -16.05
CA GLU A 221 3.70 5.18 -16.62
C GLU A 221 4.22 4.73 -17.99
N ALA A 222 4.16 5.62 -18.98
CA ALA A 222 4.76 5.36 -20.28
C ALA A 222 6.28 5.47 -20.15
N GLU A 223 7.00 4.57 -20.81
CA GLU A 223 8.47 4.53 -20.76
C GLU A 223 9.05 5.79 -21.42
N ALA A 224 8.57 6.10 -22.62
CA ALA A 224 8.88 7.31 -23.35
C ALA A 224 7.72 7.70 -24.28
N ASN A 225 7.84 8.87 -24.90
CA ASN A 225 6.97 9.32 -26.00
C ASN A 225 7.86 9.68 -27.19
N LEU A 226 8.52 8.67 -27.79
CA LEU A 226 9.35 8.87 -28.97
C LEU A 226 8.49 9.41 -30.12
N LEU A 227 9.04 10.37 -30.88
CA LEU A 227 8.36 11.00 -32.02
C LEU A 227 8.48 10.19 -33.32
N THR A 228 9.26 9.10 -33.30
CA THR A 228 9.38 8.15 -34.40
C THR A 228 8.09 7.35 -34.58
N LYS A 229 7.88 6.76 -35.75
CA LYS A 229 6.77 5.82 -35.94
C LYS A 229 7.12 4.50 -35.22
N PRO A 230 6.16 3.87 -34.49
CA PRO A 230 6.33 2.52 -34.00
C PRO A 230 6.70 1.55 -35.12
N THR A 231 7.59 0.62 -34.80
CA THR A 231 8.01 -0.49 -35.67
C THR A 231 6.88 -1.49 -35.83
N TYR A 232 6.15 -1.78 -34.75
CA TYR A 232 5.05 -2.74 -34.73
C TYR A 232 3.71 -2.03 -34.55
N GLU A 233 2.77 -2.26 -35.47
CA GLU A 233 1.42 -1.70 -35.41
C GLU A 233 0.42 -2.81 -35.02
N LEU A 234 -0.17 -2.70 -33.84
CA LEU A 234 -1.13 -3.63 -33.28
C LEU A 234 -2.51 -2.96 -33.15
N ASP A 235 -3.56 -3.71 -33.48
CA ASP A 235 -4.93 -3.27 -33.22
C ASP A 235 -5.22 -3.34 -31.72
N ARG A 236 -5.84 -2.28 -31.20
CA ARG A 236 -6.27 -2.20 -29.81
C ARG A 236 -7.51 -3.07 -29.56
N GLY A 237 -7.69 -3.49 -28.30
CA GLY A 237 -8.82 -4.33 -27.88
C GLY A 237 -8.64 -5.82 -28.19
N TYR A 238 -7.40 -6.24 -28.46
CA TYR A 238 -7.09 -7.62 -28.81
C TYR A 238 -5.96 -8.21 -27.96
N THR A 239 -6.08 -9.52 -27.73
CA THR A 239 -5.01 -10.33 -27.17
C THR A 239 -4.29 -11.09 -28.28
N TYR A 240 -2.96 -11.03 -28.24
CA TYR A 240 -2.08 -11.64 -29.21
C TYR A 240 -1.26 -12.75 -28.59
N ALA A 241 -1.29 -13.93 -29.20
CA ALA A 241 -0.35 -15.00 -28.93
C ALA A 241 0.91 -14.81 -29.78
N VAL A 242 2.07 -14.67 -29.15
CA VAL A 242 3.35 -14.67 -29.87
C VAL A 242 3.92 -16.08 -29.81
N LEU A 243 3.84 -16.82 -30.92
CA LEU A 243 4.28 -18.20 -30.96
C LEU A 243 5.81 -18.25 -31.12
N GLU A 244 6.51 -18.49 -30.02
CA GLU A 244 7.97 -18.52 -29.94
C GLU A 244 8.45 -19.34 -28.72
N ARG A 245 9.75 -19.62 -28.64
CA ARG A 245 10.34 -20.38 -27.53
C ARG A 245 10.85 -19.52 -26.38
N ASP A 246 11.42 -18.35 -26.68
CA ASP A 246 12.21 -17.55 -25.73
C ASP A 246 11.62 -16.17 -25.40
N ALA A 247 10.36 -15.90 -25.80
CA ALA A 247 9.63 -14.64 -25.58
C ALA A 247 10.28 -13.35 -26.17
N GLY A 248 11.40 -13.47 -26.89
CA GLY A 248 12.19 -12.33 -27.35
C GLY A 248 11.44 -11.40 -28.30
N GLN A 249 10.64 -11.94 -29.22
CA GLN A 249 9.85 -11.11 -30.12
C GLN A 249 8.75 -10.37 -29.37
N ALA A 250 8.07 -11.03 -28.42
CA ALA A 250 7.07 -10.37 -27.59
C ALA A 250 7.64 -9.22 -26.77
N PHE A 251 8.87 -9.37 -26.23
CA PHE A 251 9.55 -8.29 -25.53
C PHE A 251 9.92 -7.11 -26.44
N GLU A 252 10.37 -7.36 -27.68
CA GLU A 252 10.67 -6.28 -28.63
C GLU A 252 9.40 -5.50 -29.05
N ILE A 253 8.30 -6.20 -29.33
CA ILE A 253 6.99 -5.58 -29.62
C ILE A 253 6.52 -4.74 -28.42
N PHE A 254 6.66 -5.29 -27.21
CA PHE A 254 6.30 -4.60 -25.98
C PHE A 254 7.14 -3.34 -25.77
N LYS A 255 8.46 -3.43 -25.92
CA LYS A 255 9.41 -2.31 -25.80
C LYS A 255 9.07 -1.19 -26.79
N ASP A 256 8.84 -1.53 -28.06
CA ASP A 256 8.47 -0.57 -29.09
C ASP A 256 7.17 0.16 -28.70
N SER A 257 6.17 -0.54 -28.18
CA SER A 257 4.91 0.07 -27.75
C SER A 257 5.10 1.04 -26.57
N VAL A 258 5.81 0.63 -25.51
CA VAL A 258 5.95 1.46 -24.29
C VAL A 258 6.86 2.67 -24.48
N THR A 259 7.80 2.59 -25.42
CA THR A 259 8.66 3.73 -25.80
C THR A 259 7.96 4.73 -26.72
N HIS A 260 6.83 4.35 -27.34
CA HIS A 260 5.97 5.21 -28.14
C HIS A 260 4.68 5.61 -27.42
N GLY A 261 4.71 5.68 -26.08
CA GLY A 261 3.65 6.29 -25.27
C GLY A 261 2.60 5.34 -24.70
N ALA A 262 2.69 4.04 -24.97
CA ALA A 262 1.84 3.06 -24.29
C ALA A 262 2.27 2.91 -22.82
N GLN A 263 1.29 2.80 -21.92
CA GLN A 263 1.57 2.44 -20.53
C GLN A 263 1.71 0.91 -20.45
N GLY A 264 2.87 0.43 -20.01
CA GLY A 264 3.22 -0.99 -20.03
C GLY A 264 3.09 -1.70 -18.68
N LEU A 265 2.73 -2.98 -18.69
CA LEU A 265 2.95 -3.90 -17.56
C LEU A 265 3.61 -5.17 -18.08
N CYS A 266 4.75 -5.56 -17.50
CA CYS A 266 5.41 -6.81 -17.83
C CYS A 266 5.27 -7.80 -16.65
N ILE A 267 4.67 -8.96 -16.89
CA ILE A 267 4.67 -10.09 -15.97
C ILE A 267 5.56 -11.16 -16.59
N THR A 268 6.61 -11.58 -15.88
CA THR A 268 7.64 -12.48 -16.45
C THR A 268 8.19 -13.44 -15.40
N ARG A 269 8.68 -14.62 -15.83
CA ARG A 269 9.41 -15.56 -14.97
C ARG A 269 10.86 -15.15 -14.73
N ARG A 270 11.37 -14.24 -15.55
CA ARG A 270 12.73 -13.71 -15.46
C ARG A 270 12.80 -12.69 -14.32
N SER A 271 14.00 -12.48 -13.77
CA SER A 271 14.16 -11.51 -12.69
C SER A 271 13.82 -10.09 -13.19
N PRO A 272 13.08 -9.25 -12.43
CA PRO A 272 12.73 -7.90 -12.88
C PRO A 272 13.96 -7.07 -13.27
N LYS A 273 15.03 -7.14 -12.46
CA LYS A 273 16.28 -6.41 -12.72
C LYS A 273 16.92 -6.79 -14.06
N SER A 274 16.94 -8.08 -14.41
CA SER A 274 17.54 -8.51 -15.68
C SER A 274 16.73 -8.00 -16.86
N VAL A 275 15.39 -8.10 -16.79
CA VAL A 275 14.50 -7.64 -17.86
C VAL A 275 14.57 -6.13 -18.05
N MET A 276 14.52 -5.38 -16.95
CA MET A 276 14.65 -3.92 -17.00
C MET A 276 15.98 -3.47 -17.63
N THR A 277 17.08 -4.14 -17.28
CA THR A 277 18.41 -3.82 -17.83
C THR A 277 18.52 -4.20 -19.31
N GLU A 278 18.00 -5.36 -19.71
CA GLU A 278 18.11 -5.88 -21.08
C GLU A 278 17.29 -5.07 -22.08
N TYR A 279 16.09 -4.65 -21.69
CA TYR A 279 15.16 -3.93 -22.58
C TYR A 279 15.12 -2.42 -22.32
N GLY A 280 15.91 -1.90 -21.38
CA GLY A 280 15.96 -0.47 -21.05
C GLY A 280 14.64 0.05 -20.48
N LEU A 281 13.97 -0.73 -19.63
CA LEU A 281 12.71 -0.36 -18.99
C LEU A 281 13.00 0.25 -17.62
N GLU A 282 12.98 1.57 -17.52
CA GLU A 282 13.23 2.31 -16.28
C GLU A 282 11.94 2.56 -15.49
N LYS A 283 10.84 2.84 -16.20
CA LYS A 283 9.55 3.25 -15.61
C LYS A 283 8.50 2.15 -15.62
N THR A 284 8.54 1.30 -16.63
CA THR A 284 7.54 0.25 -16.84
C THR A 284 7.54 -0.73 -15.66
N PRO A 285 6.40 -0.96 -14.98
CA PRO A 285 6.31 -1.95 -13.92
C PRO A 285 6.58 -3.37 -14.43
N VAL A 286 7.53 -4.06 -13.80
CA VAL A 286 7.87 -5.47 -14.07
C VAL A 286 7.57 -6.32 -12.83
N LEU A 287 6.59 -7.22 -12.96
CA LEU A 287 6.19 -8.20 -11.95
C LEU A 287 6.82 -9.55 -12.21
N TRP A 288 7.44 -10.11 -11.17
CA TRP A 288 8.04 -11.43 -11.20
C TRP A 288 7.00 -12.51 -10.91
N LEU A 289 6.76 -13.40 -11.89
CA LEU A 289 5.92 -14.57 -11.73
C LEU A 289 6.69 -15.68 -10.99
N SER A 290 6.55 -15.73 -9.67
CA SER A 290 7.36 -16.61 -8.81
C SER A 290 6.59 -17.20 -7.63
N ARG A 291 6.88 -18.47 -7.30
CA ARG A 291 6.34 -19.14 -6.09
C ARG A 291 6.90 -18.54 -4.80
N VAL A 292 8.13 -18.05 -4.84
CA VAL A 292 8.84 -17.44 -3.70
C VAL A 292 8.60 -15.93 -3.71
N ALA A 293 7.34 -15.51 -3.90
CA ALA A 293 6.94 -14.10 -3.88
C ALA A 293 7.11 -13.50 -2.47
N THR A 294 8.36 -13.21 -2.10
CA THR A 294 8.77 -12.48 -0.90
C THR A 294 9.12 -11.02 -1.20
N GLU A 295 9.29 -10.69 -2.48
CA GLU A 295 9.59 -9.35 -2.97
C GLU A 295 8.31 -8.55 -3.24
N LYS A 296 8.42 -7.21 -3.24
CA LYS A 296 7.33 -6.29 -3.57
C LYS A 296 6.76 -6.64 -4.96
N ASN A 297 7.62 -6.70 -5.98
CA ASN A 297 7.24 -6.84 -7.39
C ASN A 297 7.08 -8.30 -7.82
N ALA A 298 6.29 -9.09 -7.10
CA ALA A 298 6.11 -10.50 -7.43
C ALA A 298 4.66 -10.95 -7.32
N VAL A 299 4.20 -11.68 -8.32
CA VAL A 299 2.88 -12.33 -8.33
C VAL A 299 3.08 -13.84 -8.30
N ARG A 300 2.25 -14.54 -7.50
CA ARG A 300 2.30 -16.00 -7.46
C ARG A 300 1.54 -16.57 -8.67
N PRO A 301 2.03 -17.65 -9.30
CA PRO A 301 1.35 -18.28 -10.43
C PRO A 301 0.05 -18.99 -10.03
N SER A 302 -0.14 -19.28 -8.74
CA SER A 302 -1.32 -19.97 -8.22
C SER A 302 -1.89 -19.26 -6.98
N PRO A 303 -3.23 -19.10 -6.89
CA PRO A 303 -4.20 -19.46 -7.92
C PRO A 303 -4.17 -18.41 -9.07
N PRO A 304 -4.60 -18.77 -10.30
CA PRO A 304 -4.36 -17.98 -11.50
C PRO A 304 -5.01 -16.59 -11.44
N GLU A 305 -6.11 -16.45 -10.69
CA GLU A 305 -6.89 -15.22 -10.52
C GLU A 305 -6.03 -14.07 -9.97
N LYS A 306 -4.93 -14.35 -9.25
CA LYS A 306 -4.01 -13.29 -8.82
C LYS A 306 -3.31 -12.59 -9.98
N VAL A 307 -3.01 -13.33 -11.04
CA VAL A 307 -2.44 -12.76 -12.26
C VAL A 307 -3.53 -12.02 -13.02
N ALA A 308 -4.74 -12.58 -13.11
CA ALA A 308 -5.89 -11.91 -13.72
C ALA A 308 -6.14 -10.55 -13.07
N MET A 309 -6.31 -10.51 -11.75
CA MET A 309 -6.52 -9.26 -10.99
C MET A 309 -5.41 -8.24 -11.20
N ALA A 310 -4.15 -8.66 -11.33
CA ALA A 310 -3.04 -7.73 -11.56
C ALA A 310 -3.13 -7.08 -12.95
N VAL A 311 -3.47 -7.88 -13.97
CA VAL A 311 -3.64 -7.42 -15.35
C VAL A 311 -4.89 -6.56 -15.50
N GLU A 312 -6.03 -7.00 -14.98
CA GLU A 312 -7.30 -6.26 -15.00
C GLU A 312 -7.18 -4.92 -14.29
N HIS A 313 -6.60 -4.93 -13.08
CA HIS A 313 -6.39 -3.70 -12.33
C HIS A 313 -5.52 -2.73 -13.11
N PHE A 314 -4.41 -3.20 -13.70
CA PHE A 314 -3.55 -2.35 -14.52
C PHE A 314 -4.31 -1.73 -15.69
N ILE A 315 -5.02 -2.56 -16.46
CA ILE A 315 -5.78 -2.13 -17.64
C ILE A 315 -6.86 -1.11 -17.23
N GLU A 316 -7.47 -1.25 -16.05
CA GLU A 316 -8.48 -0.32 -15.55
C GLU A 316 -7.93 1.08 -15.23
N VAL A 317 -6.71 1.15 -14.67
CA VAL A 317 -6.11 2.41 -14.21
C VAL A 317 -5.22 3.10 -15.25
N SER A 318 -4.93 2.43 -16.35
CA SER A 318 -4.02 2.88 -17.41
C SER A 318 -4.76 3.45 -18.63
N GLU A 319 -4.07 4.32 -19.35
CA GLU A 319 -4.45 4.84 -20.65
C GLU A 319 -3.53 4.22 -21.70
N ASN A 320 -4.07 3.89 -22.88
CA ASN A 320 -3.30 3.31 -23.97
C ASN A 320 -2.46 2.08 -23.57
N SER A 321 -3.03 1.20 -22.74
CA SER A 321 -2.27 0.14 -22.08
C SER A 321 -1.85 -1.04 -22.93
N ILE A 322 -0.68 -1.59 -22.60
CA ILE A 322 -0.15 -2.85 -23.14
C ILE A 322 0.38 -3.72 -22.01
N VAL A 323 0.05 -5.01 -22.03
CA VAL A 323 0.47 -5.98 -21.02
C VAL A 323 1.23 -7.10 -21.70
N LEU A 324 2.40 -7.46 -21.18
CA LEU A 324 3.14 -8.65 -21.57
C LEU A 324 3.03 -9.70 -20.46
N LEU A 325 2.44 -10.86 -20.76
CA LEU A 325 2.33 -12.01 -19.85
C LEU A 325 3.26 -13.14 -20.30
N ASP A 326 4.54 -13.03 -19.94
CA ASP A 326 5.56 -14.06 -20.14
C ASP A 326 5.53 -15.10 -19.02
N GLY A 327 5.09 -16.32 -19.36
CA GLY A 327 4.98 -17.44 -18.43
C GLY A 327 3.63 -18.15 -18.45
N PHE A 328 2.92 -18.13 -19.58
CA PHE A 328 1.65 -18.83 -19.74
C PHE A 328 1.77 -20.34 -19.44
N GLU A 329 2.82 -21.00 -19.93
CA GLU A 329 3.13 -22.41 -19.63
C GLU A 329 3.39 -22.64 -18.15
N TYR A 330 3.93 -21.62 -17.48
CA TYR A 330 4.16 -21.68 -16.04
C TYR A 330 2.87 -21.57 -15.25
N LEU A 331 1.90 -20.79 -15.71
CA LEU A 331 0.54 -20.81 -15.15
C LEU A 331 -0.12 -22.18 -15.35
N VAL A 332 -0.03 -22.76 -16.54
CA VAL A 332 -0.62 -24.07 -16.84
C VAL A 332 0.08 -25.20 -16.08
N SER A 333 1.39 -25.13 -15.84
CA SER A 333 2.09 -26.15 -15.02
C SER A 333 1.80 -26.06 -13.52
N HIS A 334 1.22 -24.95 -13.04
CA HIS A 334 0.93 -24.72 -11.62
C HIS A 334 -0.56 -24.72 -11.27
N ASN A 335 -1.43 -24.80 -12.27
CA ASN A 335 -2.89 -24.82 -12.14
C ASN A 335 -3.46 -25.83 -13.14
N ASP A 336 -4.75 -26.12 -13.10
CA ASP A 336 -5.36 -26.88 -14.19
C ASP A 336 -5.56 -26.00 -15.44
N PHE A 337 -5.49 -26.61 -16.63
CA PHE A 337 -5.64 -25.89 -17.90
C PHE A 337 -6.99 -25.16 -18.00
N GLY A 338 -8.06 -25.74 -17.45
CA GLY A 338 -9.40 -25.13 -17.48
C GLY A 338 -9.44 -23.78 -16.75
N SER A 339 -8.84 -23.71 -15.57
CA SER A 339 -8.72 -22.48 -14.79
C SER A 339 -7.88 -21.41 -15.49
N VAL A 340 -6.80 -21.79 -16.18
CA VAL A 340 -5.98 -20.84 -16.96
C VAL A 340 -6.70 -20.37 -18.23
N LEU A 341 -7.47 -21.25 -18.88
CA LEU A 341 -8.30 -20.88 -20.01
C LEU A 341 -9.43 -19.93 -19.60
N ALA A 342 -10.07 -20.16 -18.45
CA ALA A 342 -11.05 -19.24 -17.85
C ALA A 342 -10.44 -17.86 -17.60
N LEU A 343 -9.24 -17.81 -16.98
CA LEU A 343 -8.49 -16.56 -16.84
C LEU A 343 -8.27 -15.86 -18.18
N LEU A 344 -7.93 -16.60 -19.24
CA LEU A 344 -7.71 -16.02 -20.56
C LEU A 344 -9.00 -15.40 -21.13
N HIS A 345 -10.15 -16.03 -20.91
CA HIS A 345 -11.45 -15.47 -21.30
C HIS A 345 -11.76 -14.16 -20.57
N ASP A 346 -11.57 -14.12 -19.24
CA ASP A 346 -11.81 -12.93 -18.42
C ASP A 346 -10.89 -11.76 -18.83
N LEU A 347 -9.62 -12.08 -19.09
CA LEU A 347 -8.65 -11.10 -19.60
C LEU A 347 -9.00 -10.60 -20.99
N ASN A 348 -9.46 -11.47 -21.90
CA ASN A 348 -9.93 -11.07 -23.23
C ASN A 348 -11.08 -10.08 -23.16
N GLU A 349 -12.06 -10.30 -22.27
CA GLU A 349 -13.19 -9.39 -22.08
C GLU A 349 -12.70 -8.02 -21.57
N SER A 350 -11.81 -8.03 -20.57
CA SER A 350 -11.21 -6.81 -20.01
C SER A 350 -10.40 -6.02 -21.05
N VAL A 351 -9.60 -6.72 -21.87
CA VAL A 351 -8.80 -6.15 -22.94
C VAL A 351 -9.69 -5.48 -23.99
N ALA A 352 -10.76 -6.16 -24.42
CA ALA A 352 -11.69 -5.64 -25.41
C ALA A 352 -12.45 -4.39 -24.88
N MET A 353 -12.94 -4.43 -23.64
CA MET A 353 -13.69 -3.31 -23.04
C MET A 353 -12.87 -2.03 -22.87
N ARG A 354 -11.56 -2.16 -22.65
CA ARG A 354 -10.66 -1.03 -22.35
C ARG A 354 -9.75 -0.65 -23.51
N GLU A 355 -9.95 -1.27 -24.68
CA GLU A 355 -9.07 -1.12 -25.84
C GLU A 355 -7.59 -1.34 -25.46
N ALA A 356 -7.31 -2.27 -24.56
CA ALA A 356 -5.94 -2.61 -24.18
C ALA A 356 -5.30 -3.56 -25.22
N ILE A 357 -4.02 -3.85 -25.05
CA ILE A 357 -3.33 -4.92 -25.79
C ILE A 357 -2.75 -5.89 -24.77
N LEU A 358 -2.99 -7.19 -24.94
CA LEU A 358 -2.34 -8.24 -24.15
C LEU A 358 -1.48 -9.11 -25.06
N LEU A 359 -0.19 -9.23 -24.74
CA LEU A 359 0.78 -10.07 -25.42
C LEU A 359 1.04 -11.30 -24.55
N VAL A 360 0.85 -12.49 -25.13
CA VAL A 360 1.07 -13.78 -24.46
C VAL A 360 2.05 -14.59 -25.30
N PRO A 361 3.37 -14.51 -25.03
CA PRO A 361 4.31 -15.44 -25.62
C PRO A 361 4.08 -16.84 -25.05
N PHE A 362 4.01 -17.84 -25.94
CA PHE A 362 4.08 -19.24 -25.52
C PHE A 362 4.61 -20.17 -26.63
N ASP A 363 5.24 -21.26 -26.21
CA ASP A 363 5.70 -22.32 -27.10
C ASP A 363 4.55 -23.31 -27.39
N PRO A 364 4.04 -23.39 -28.63
CA PRO A 364 2.94 -24.31 -28.95
C PRO A 364 3.34 -25.78 -28.75
N THR A 365 4.63 -26.13 -28.75
CA THR A 365 5.08 -27.50 -28.52
C THR A 365 4.94 -27.96 -27.07
N ALA A 366 4.67 -27.04 -26.14
CA ALA A 366 4.41 -27.34 -24.74
C ALA A 366 2.98 -27.82 -24.45
N PHE A 367 2.08 -27.77 -25.45
CA PHE A 367 0.64 -28.05 -25.31
C PHE A 367 0.17 -29.16 -26.23
N GLY A 368 -0.90 -29.85 -25.83
CA GLY A 368 -1.58 -30.81 -26.70
C GLY A 368 -2.41 -30.14 -27.78
N GLU A 369 -2.72 -30.85 -28.87
CA GLU A 369 -3.50 -30.30 -30.00
C GLU A 369 -4.85 -29.71 -29.58
N ARG A 370 -5.54 -30.34 -28.61
CA ARG A 370 -6.80 -29.85 -28.06
C ARG A 370 -6.63 -28.51 -27.33
N GLU A 371 -5.58 -28.36 -26.55
CA GLU A 371 -5.30 -27.14 -25.78
C GLU A 371 -4.96 -26.00 -26.73
N ILE A 372 -4.09 -26.26 -27.72
CA ILE A 372 -3.75 -25.30 -28.78
C ILE A 372 -5.02 -24.86 -29.53
N ALA A 373 -5.90 -25.78 -29.89
CA ALA A 373 -7.15 -25.45 -30.58
C ALA A 373 -8.09 -24.57 -29.76
N LEU A 374 -8.10 -24.72 -28.43
CA LEU A 374 -8.88 -23.88 -27.52
C LEU A 374 -8.25 -22.49 -27.39
N ILE A 375 -6.94 -22.40 -27.13
CA ILE A 375 -6.21 -21.13 -27.01
C ILE A 375 -6.35 -20.29 -28.29
N ARG A 376 -6.21 -20.91 -29.46
CA ARG A 376 -6.28 -20.22 -30.77
C ARG A 376 -7.64 -19.61 -31.09
N ARG A 377 -8.72 -20.07 -30.45
CA ARG A 377 -10.04 -19.44 -30.62
C ARG A 377 -10.14 -18.11 -29.89
N GLU A 378 -9.32 -17.92 -28.87
CA GLU A 378 -9.32 -16.75 -28.02
C GLU A 378 -8.32 -15.69 -28.48
N LEU A 379 -7.26 -16.08 -29.20
CA LEU A 379 -6.09 -15.23 -29.45
C LEU A 379 -5.82 -14.98 -30.93
N ARG A 380 -5.34 -13.77 -31.24
CA ARG A 380 -4.76 -13.46 -32.55
C ARG A 380 -3.32 -13.96 -32.60
N LEU A 381 -2.95 -14.69 -33.64
CA LEU A 381 -1.63 -15.31 -33.73
C LEU A 381 -0.60 -14.38 -34.38
N LEU A 382 0.57 -14.30 -33.74
CA LEU A 382 1.76 -13.59 -34.15
C LEU A 382 2.99 -14.49 -34.08
N GLY A 383 4.05 -14.06 -34.77
CA GLY A 383 5.39 -14.62 -34.64
C GLY A 383 5.74 -15.70 -35.67
N PRO A 384 6.99 -16.17 -35.65
CA PRO A 384 7.56 -17.00 -36.72
C PRO A 384 6.88 -18.35 -36.85
N MET A 385 6.31 -18.88 -35.77
CA MET A 385 5.61 -20.17 -35.79
C MET A 385 4.13 -20.04 -36.17
N ALA A 386 3.57 -18.82 -36.32
CA ALA A 386 2.14 -18.62 -36.54
C ALA A 386 1.60 -19.25 -37.83
N GLU A 387 2.41 -19.30 -38.90
CA GLU A 387 1.98 -19.82 -40.21
C GLU A 387 1.63 -21.32 -40.16
N GLU A 388 2.24 -22.09 -39.25
CA GLU A 388 1.95 -23.52 -39.05
C GLU A 388 0.62 -23.74 -38.31
N PHE A 389 0.13 -22.73 -37.61
CA PHE A 389 -1.05 -22.80 -36.75
C PHE A 389 -2.14 -21.83 -37.19
N GLY A 390 -2.26 -21.46 -38.47
CA GLY A 390 -3.40 -20.71 -39.02
C GLY A 390 -3.06 -19.35 -39.64
N PRO A 391 -4.05 -18.50 -39.94
CA PRO A 391 -3.80 -17.19 -40.55
C PRO A 391 -3.06 -16.29 -39.54
N ALA A 392 -1.78 -16.06 -39.78
CA ALA A 392 -0.96 -15.16 -39.00
C ALA A 392 -1.40 -13.71 -39.22
N THR A 393 -1.50 -12.92 -38.16
CA THR A 393 -1.67 -11.47 -38.29
C THR A 393 -0.35 -10.91 -38.80
N LYS A 394 -0.35 -10.33 -39.99
CA LYS A 394 0.85 -9.71 -40.56
C LYS A 394 1.14 -8.41 -39.84
N ILE A 395 2.19 -8.38 -39.04
CA ILE A 395 2.78 -7.14 -38.54
C ILE A 395 4.01 -6.89 -39.39
N SER A 396 4.03 -5.77 -40.12
CA SER A 396 5.24 -5.35 -40.84
C SER A 396 6.16 -4.69 -39.82
N PRO A 397 7.47 -5.03 -39.79
CA PRO A 397 8.46 -4.24 -39.06
C PRO A 397 8.69 -2.86 -39.70
#